data_AF-A0A1M7R1Q3-F1
#
_entry.id   AF-A0A1M7R1Q3-F1
#
_cell.length_a   1.000
_cell.length_b   1.000
_cell.length_c   1.000
_cell.angle_alpha   90.00
_cell.angle_beta   90.00
_cell.angle_gamma   90.00
#
_symmetry.space_group_name_H-M   'P 1'
#
loop_
_entity.id
_entity.type
_entity.pdbx_description
1 polymer ?
#
loop_
_entity_poly.entity_id
_entity_poly.type
_entity_poly.pdbx_seq_one_letter_code
_entity_poly.pdbx_strand_id
1 'polypeptide(L)'
;MRLLRMCSVFLIAAAGALFVLPASPAAAAFSGVALREVNVTATGTAGQQVSPTAFCNNDEIVVAAGAGTSTITSLGVNPTAGGSRMLRATGKILGPGTGSMNLQATCAPVSQATDTSIATFTAQASPSTLRTGTAMCPVGKLAYAGGGNFMTSQAFFSTSGTRLVGSYPTADGRGWTVTGHTSAPTDRLVIRTLCAPLTGSQPRQETFAPVNGVGQGYANCPFGMRPLTGGAYMTNVNNGDSVNGRLIHTLRVSSSNVNDRQAWFAAAVDLRPEERLVVRVRCIV
;
A
#
# COMPACT_ATOMS: atom_id res chain seq x y z
N MET A 1 -29.72 25.57 -74.96
CA MET A 1 -29.40 24.13 -74.88
C MET A 1 -28.06 24.02 -74.15
N ARG A 2 -27.80 23.33 -73.03
CA ARG A 2 -28.49 22.41 -72.09
C ARG A 2 -27.87 22.77 -70.71
N LEU A 3 -28.61 23.13 -69.67
CA LEU A 3 -29.28 22.27 -68.67
C LEU A 3 -28.35 21.36 -67.86
N LEU A 4 -28.53 21.43 -66.53
CA LEU A 4 -28.06 20.56 -65.42
C LEU A 4 -26.82 21.10 -64.67
N ARG A 5 -26.74 21.13 -63.33
CA ARG A 5 -27.54 20.45 -62.31
C ARG A 5 -27.33 21.14 -60.95
N MET A 6 -28.43 21.42 -60.25
CA MET A 6 -28.48 21.64 -58.81
C MET A 6 -27.95 20.42 -58.06
N CYS A 7 -27.16 20.63 -57.00
CA CYS A 7 -27.13 19.72 -55.86
C CYS A 7 -27.11 20.53 -54.56
N SER A 8 -28.21 20.38 -53.83
CA SER A 8 -28.57 21.09 -52.61
C SER A 8 -27.68 20.74 -51.44
N VAL A 9 -27.34 21.78 -50.69
CA VAL A 9 -26.74 21.74 -49.36
C VAL A 9 -27.73 21.08 -48.38
N PHE A 10 -27.36 19.96 -47.76
CA PHE A 10 -28.02 19.45 -46.56
C PHE A 10 -27.01 19.47 -45.40
N LEU A 11 -27.03 20.60 -44.67
CA LEU A 11 -26.40 20.77 -43.37
C LEU A 11 -27.34 20.14 -42.33
N ILE A 12 -27.03 18.93 -41.86
CA ILE A 12 -27.66 18.38 -40.66
C ILE A 12 -26.79 18.76 -39.46
N ALA A 13 -27.07 19.92 -38.87
CA ALA A 13 -26.54 20.31 -37.59
C ALA A 13 -27.32 19.58 -36.49
N ALA A 14 -26.89 18.38 -36.14
CA ALA A 14 -27.37 17.69 -34.94
C ALA A 14 -26.70 18.33 -33.71
N ALA A 15 -27.31 19.41 -33.20
CA ALA A 15 -27.02 19.95 -31.89
C ALA A 15 -27.54 18.98 -30.82
N GLY A 16 -26.78 17.91 -30.57
CA GLY A 16 -26.98 17.05 -29.41
C GLY A 16 -26.63 17.83 -28.15
N ALA A 17 -27.64 18.41 -27.51
CA ALA A 17 -27.52 18.96 -26.16
C ALA A 17 -27.18 17.82 -25.20
N LEU A 18 -25.88 17.58 -25.00
CA LEU A 18 -25.38 16.80 -23.88
C LEU A 18 -25.78 17.55 -22.61
N PHE A 19 -26.87 17.09 -21.98
CA PHE A 19 -27.16 17.41 -20.60
C PHE A 19 -26.02 16.86 -19.74
N VAL A 20 -24.97 17.66 -19.57
CA VAL A 20 -23.96 17.45 -18.54
C VAL A 20 -24.66 17.77 -17.22
N LEU A 21 -25.33 16.77 -16.65
CA LEU A 21 -25.78 16.85 -15.27
C LEU A 21 -24.55 17.15 -14.41
N PRO A 22 -24.60 18.13 -13.49
CA PRO A 22 -23.50 18.39 -12.59
C PRO A 22 -23.24 17.11 -11.80
N ALA A 23 -22.11 16.46 -12.06
CA ALA A 23 -21.63 15.39 -11.21
C ALA A 23 -21.43 16.02 -9.83
N SER A 24 -22.32 15.73 -8.89
CA SER A 24 -22.16 16.14 -7.49
C SER A 24 -20.73 15.78 -7.08
N PRO A 25 -19.96 16.73 -6.51
CA PRO A 25 -18.57 16.46 -6.16
C PRO A 25 -18.55 15.23 -5.26
N ALA A 26 -17.90 14.16 -5.72
CA ALA A 26 -17.73 12.97 -4.92
C ALA A 26 -17.08 13.39 -3.60
N ALA A 27 -17.80 13.18 -2.50
CA ALA A 27 -17.30 13.51 -1.17
C ALA A 27 -15.95 12.81 -0.97
N ALA A 28 -14.94 13.55 -0.53
CA ALA A 28 -13.62 12.99 -0.25
C ALA A 28 -13.77 11.95 0.87
N ALA A 29 -13.36 10.70 0.61
CA ALA A 29 -13.23 9.73 1.68
C ALA A 29 -12.12 10.17 2.64
N PHE A 30 -12.35 10.01 3.94
CA PHE A 30 -11.38 10.30 5.02
C PHE A 30 -10.97 11.77 5.20
N SER A 31 -11.89 12.74 5.08
CA SER A 31 -11.63 14.14 5.48
C SER A 31 -11.92 14.38 6.98
N GLY A 32 -11.02 15.05 7.72
CA GLY A 32 -11.26 15.46 9.12
C GLY A 32 -11.32 14.30 10.14
N VAL A 33 -10.50 13.27 9.96
CA VAL A 33 -10.73 11.93 10.55
C VAL A 33 -10.20 11.75 11.98
N ALA A 34 -11.06 11.16 12.82
CA ALA A 34 -10.64 10.45 14.03
C ALA A 34 -10.01 9.10 13.64
N LEU A 35 -8.70 9.11 13.37
CA LEU A 35 -7.93 7.91 13.11
C LEU A 35 -7.52 7.28 14.45
N ARG A 36 -7.87 6.02 14.65
CA ARG A 36 -7.48 5.25 15.84
C ARG A 36 -6.32 4.33 15.48
N GLU A 37 -5.25 4.35 16.27
CA GLU A 37 -4.16 3.41 16.11
C GLU A 37 -4.35 2.19 17.01
N VAL A 38 -4.16 1.00 16.43
CA VAL A 38 -4.14 -0.28 17.12
C VAL A 38 -2.76 -0.89 16.95
N ASN A 39 -2.07 -1.12 18.06
CA ASN A 39 -0.76 -1.75 18.06
C ASN A 39 -0.87 -3.15 18.68
N VAL A 40 -0.30 -4.15 17.99
CA VAL A 40 -0.22 -5.53 18.46
C VAL A 40 1.22 -5.99 18.35
N THR A 41 1.73 -6.56 19.42
CA THR A 41 3.10 -7.08 19.48
C THR A 41 3.05 -8.60 19.59
N ALA A 42 3.80 -9.28 18.72
CA ALA A 42 4.04 -10.73 18.85
C ALA A 42 5.50 -10.96 19.21
N THR A 43 5.76 -11.70 20.28
CA THR A 43 7.12 -12.02 20.73
C THR A 43 7.57 -13.39 20.25
N GLY A 44 8.87 -13.57 20.05
CA GLY A 44 9.45 -14.85 19.66
C GLY A 44 10.96 -14.87 19.81
N THR A 45 11.56 -16.03 19.62
CA THR A 45 13.02 -16.18 19.64
C THR A 45 13.65 -15.79 18.30
N ALA A 46 14.96 -15.50 18.30
CA ALA A 46 15.69 -15.21 17.07
C ALA A 46 15.46 -16.30 16.01
N GLY A 47 15.13 -15.89 14.78
CA GLY A 47 14.83 -16.77 13.67
C GLY A 47 13.42 -17.39 13.67
N GLN A 48 12.64 -17.24 14.73
CA GLN A 48 11.25 -17.67 14.76
C GLN A 48 10.40 -16.76 13.88
N GLN A 49 9.44 -17.36 13.17
CA GLN A 49 8.41 -16.64 12.45
C GLN A 49 7.21 -16.39 13.36
N VAL A 50 6.74 -15.15 13.38
CA VAL A 50 5.56 -14.72 14.13
C VAL A 50 4.54 -14.08 13.19
N SER A 51 3.25 -14.18 13.53
CA SER A 51 2.15 -13.65 12.71
C SER A 51 1.15 -12.87 13.57
N PRO A 52 1.48 -11.66 14.06
CA PRO A 52 0.52 -10.82 14.75
C PRO A 52 -0.66 -10.48 13.84
N THR A 53 -1.83 -10.30 14.45
CA THR A 53 -3.06 -9.87 13.79
C THR A 53 -3.69 -8.76 14.62
N ALA A 54 -4.04 -7.65 13.97
CA ALA A 54 -4.69 -6.50 14.58
C ALA A 54 -6.12 -6.36 14.02
N PHE A 55 -7.04 -5.96 14.90
CA PHE A 55 -8.46 -5.80 14.57
C PHE A 55 -8.91 -4.36 14.83
N CYS A 56 -9.57 -3.76 13.85
CA CYS A 56 -10.40 -2.57 14.07
C CYS A 56 -11.75 -2.97 14.68
N ASN A 57 -12.45 -2.01 15.26
CA ASN A 57 -13.78 -2.26 15.84
C ASN A 57 -14.80 -2.61 14.75
N ASN A 58 -15.99 -3.06 15.17
CA ASN A 58 -17.05 -3.48 14.24
C ASN A 58 -17.57 -2.34 13.35
N ASP A 59 -17.41 -1.10 13.76
CA ASP A 59 -17.80 0.13 13.06
C ASP A 59 -16.61 0.81 12.36
N GLU A 60 -15.45 0.15 12.31
CA GLU A 60 -14.22 0.69 11.73
C GLU A 60 -13.66 -0.23 10.62
N ILE A 61 -12.82 0.34 9.77
CA ILE A 61 -12.00 -0.37 8.78
C ILE A 61 -10.54 0.02 8.90
N VAL A 62 -9.65 -0.88 8.46
CA VAL A 62 -8.21 -0.63 8.32
C VAL A 62 -7.97 0.31 7.14
N VAL A 63 -7.38 1.46 7.41
CA VAL A 63 -6.98 2.45 6.40
C VAL A 63 -5.47 2.61 6.27
N ALA A 64 -4.69 2.11 7.23
CA ALA A 64 -3.24 2.03 7.11
C ALA A 64 -2.72 0.77 7.79
N ALA A 65 -1.62 0.25 7.25
CA ALA A 65 -0.97 -0.96 7.72
C ALA A 65 0.52 -0.72 7.89
N GLY A 66 1.03 -0.96 9.09
CA GLY A 66 2.45 -0.89 9.39
C GLY A 66 2.93 -2.11 10.15
N ALA A 67 4.21 -2.45 9.98
CA ALA A 67 4.90 -3.44 10.80
C ALA A 67 6.35 -3.03 11.04
N GLY A 68 6.97 -3.58 12.09
CA GLY A 68 8.32 -3.23 12.48
C GLY A 68 9.06 -4.31 13.25
N THR A 69 10.30 -3.99 13.61
CA THR A 69 11.17 -4.70 14.57
C THR A 69 11.52 -6.15 14.21
N SER A 70 11.26 -6.56 12.96
CA SER A 70 11.52 -7.92 12.46
C SER A 70 11.76 -7.89 10.95
N THR A 71 12.26 -8.97 10.34
CA THR A 71 12.23 -9.08 8.88
C THR A 71 10.79 -9.30 8.46
N ILE A 72 10.18 -8.32 7.80
CA ILE A 72 8.80 -8.42 7.36
C ILE A 72 8.78 -9.36 6.15
N THR A 73 7.97 -10.41 6.20
CA THR A 73 7.82 -11.39 5.11
C THR A 73 6.46 -11.31 4.45
N SER A 74 5.47 -10.80 5.18
CA SER A 74 4.17 -10.45 4.64
C SER A 74 3.55 -9.31 5.45
N LEU A 75 2.78 -8.47 4.77
CA LEU A 75 1.98 -7.42 5.39
C LEU A 75 0.78 -7.24 4.48
N GLY A 76 -0.41 -7.46 4.99
CA GLY A 76 -1.60 -7.30 4.17
C GLY A 76 -2.90 -7.28 4.95
N VAL A 77 -3.87 -6.63 4.34
CA VAL A 77 -5.26 -6.58 4.78
C VAL A 77 -5.98 -7.85 4.38
N ASN A 78 -6.84 -8.38 5.27
CA ASN A 78 -7.78 -9.42 4.89
C ASN A 78 -9.16 -8.78 4.68
N PRO A 79 -9.59 -8.59 3.42
CA PRO A 79 -10.87 -7.97 3.16
C PRO A 79 -12.03 -8.88 3.62
N THR A 80 -13.06 -8.27 4.19
CA THR A 80 -14.36 -8.88 4.46
C THR A 80 -15.45 -8.12 3.69
N ALA A 81 -16.65 -8.69 3.57
CA ALA A 81 -17.80 -7.96 3.05
C ALA A 81 -18.06 -6.74 3.96
N GLY A 82 -17.91 -5.52 3.43
CA GLY A 82 -17.99 -4.27 4.22
C GLY A 82 -16.66 -3.59 4.56
N GLY A 83 -15.54 -4.03 3.96
CA GLY A 83 -14.19 -3.47 4.19
C GLY A 83 -13.27 -4.46 4.90
N SER A 84 -12.00 -4.10 5.07
CA SER A 84 -11.07 -4.93 5.86
C SER A 84 -11.05 -4.43 7.30
N ARG A 85 -11.40 -5.29 8.25
CA ARG A 85 -11.27 -5.01 9.69
C ARG A 85 -10.03 -5.64 10.31
N MET A 86 -9.38 -6.51 9.56
CA MET A 86 -8.27 -7.32 10.04
C MET A 86 -7.02 -7.03 9.24
N LEU A 87 -6.00 -6.59 9.94
CA LEU A 87 -4.64 -6.48 9.44
C LEU A 87 -3.84 -7.67 9.94
N ARG A 88 -3.08 -8.31 9.04
CA ARG A 88 -2.13 -9.36 9.42
C ARG A 88 -0.76 -9.01 8.86
N ALA A 89 0.26 -9.32 9.64
CA ALA A 89 1.63 -9.33 9.16
C ALA A 89 2.29 -10.64 9.56
N THR A 90 3.34 -11.00 8.84
CA THR A 90 4.22 -12.09 9.18
C THR A 90 5.65 -11.60 9.10
N GLY A 91 6.46 -12.01 10.06
CA GLY A 91 7.85 -11.61 10.10
C GLY A 91 8.71 -12.61 10.84
N LYS A 92 10.02 -12.56 10.56
CA LYS A 92 11.04 -13.37 11.21
C LYS A 92 11.81 -12.50 12.19
N ILE A 93 11.87 -12.91 13.45
CA ILE A 93 12.60 -12.18 14.50
C ILE A 93 14.10 -12.16 14.16
N LEU A 94 14.70 -10.96 14.13
CA LEU A 94 16.07 -10.75 13.65
C LEU A 94 17.13 -11.24 14.64
N GLY A 95 16.90 -11.07 15.94
CA GLY A 95 17.88 -11.41 16.98
C GLY A 95 17.35 -11.29 18.41
N PRO A 96 18.15 -11.68 19.41
CA PRO A 96 17.75 -11.72 20.83
C PRO A 96 17.39 -10.33 21.41
N GLY A 97 17.85 -9.23 20.81
CA GLY A 97 17.52 -7.86 21.23
C GLY A 97 16.28 -7.24 20.57
N THR A 98 15.70 -7.89 19.55
CA THR A 98 14.51 -7.41 18.83
C THR A 98 13.38 -8.42 18.95
N GLY A 99 13.25 -9.10 20.11
CA GLY A 99 12.41 -10.30 20.35
C GLY A 99 10.91 -10.16 20.11
N SER A 100 10.47 -9.17 19.34
CA SER A 100 9.11 -8.88 18.99
C SER A 100 8.96 -8.37 17.56
N MET A 101 7.84 -8.70 16.93
CA MET A 101 7.30 -8.00 15.77
C MET A 101 6.17 -7.09 16.22
N ASN A 102 6.25 -5.81 15.89
CA ASN A 102 5.16 -4.86 16.09
C ASN A 102 4.32 -4.76 14.82
N LEU A 103 2.99 -4.80 14.99
CA LEU A 103 1.99 -4.57 13.95
C LEU A 103 1.18 -3.35 14.34
N GLN A 104 1.07 -2.38 13.44
CA GLN A 104 0.28 -1.16 13.62
C GLN A 104 -0.84 -1.15 12.58
N ALA A 105 -2.09 -1.17 13.02
CA ALA A 105 -3.24 -0.87 12.19
C ALA A 105 -3.72 0.55 12.49
N THR A 106 -4.06 1.31 11.45
CA THR A 106 -4.81 2.55 11.61
C THR A 106 -6.24 2.30 11.16
N CYS A 107 -7.18 2.61 12.03
CA CYS A 107 -8.60 2.36 11.87
C CYS A 107 -9.35 3.68 11.64
N ALA A 108 -10.38 3.65 10.79
CA ALA A 108 -11.29 4.77 10.56
C ALA A 108 -12.74 4.25 10.56
N PRO A 109 -13.73 5.06 10.96
CA PRO A 109 -15.13 4.68 10.88
C PRO A 109 -15.56 4.27 9.47
N VAL A 110 -16.37 3.21 9.34
CA VAL A 110 -16.93 2.71 8.07
C VAL A 110 -17.71 3.80 7.34
N SER A 111 -18.37 4.70 8.07
CA SER A 111 -19.13 5.83 7.50
C SER A 111 -18.29 6.77 6.64
N GLN A 112 -16.97 6.78 6.82
CA GLN A 112 -16.03 7.60 6.03
C GLN A 112 -15.47 6.86 4.82
N ALA A 113 -15.71 5.55 4.73
CA ALA A 113 -15.20 4.66 3.72
C ALA A 113 -16.28 4.40 2.65
N THR A 114 -16.81 5.49 2.08
CA THR A 114 -17.82 5.42 1.01
C THR A 114 -17.17 5.02 -0.31
N ASP A 115 -17.95 4.36 -1.16
CA ASP A 115 -17.52 3.89 -2.49
C ASP A 115 -16.17 3.13 -2.46
N THR A 116 -16.00 2.25 -1.48
CA THR A 116 -14.80 1.42 -1.39
C THR A 116 -14.87 0.21 -2.31
N SER A 117 -13.72 -0.23 -2.81
CA SER A 117 -13.59 -1.49 -3.53
C SER A 117 -12.27 -2.18 -3.21
N ILE A 118 -12.15 -3.45 -3.61
CA ILE A 118 -10.94 -4.24 -3.44
C ILE A 118 -10.44 -4.64 -4.82
N ALA A 119 -9.16 -4.39 -5.08
CA ALA A 119 -8.45 -4.95 -6.22
C ALA A 119 -7.52 -6.08 -5.74
N THR A 120 -7.43 -7.16 -6.51
CA THR A 120 -6.54 -8.28 -6.21
C THR A 120 -5.66 -8.58 -7.42
N PHE A 121 -4.39 -8.83 -7.18
CA PHE A 121 -3.44 -9.35 -8.16
C PHE A 121 -2.79 -10.61 -7.60
N THR A 122 -2.56 -11.61 -8.44
CA THR A 122 -1.87 -12.84 -8.06
C THR A 122 -0.70 -13.07 -9.00
N ALA A 123 0.51 -12.89 -8.49
CA ALA A 123 1.72 -13.37 -9.17
C ALA A 123 1.78 -14.90 -8.97
N GLN A 124 1.68 -15.62 -10.09
CA GLN A 124 1.64 -17.08 -10.08
C GLN A 124 2.94 -17.69 -9.56
N ALA A 125 2.86 -18.98 -9.20
CA ALA A 125 4.03 -19.76 -8.87
C ALA A 125 5.04 -19.75 -10.03
N SER A 126 6.34 -19.70 -9.71
CA SER A 126 7.41 -19.70 -10.69
C SER A 126 8.71 -20.25 -10.08
N PRO A 127 9.66 -20.68 -10.91
CA PRO A 127 11.00 -21.08 -10.44
C PRO A 127 11.77 -19.96 -9.72
N SER A 128 11.45 -18.69 -10.00
CA SER A 128 12.05 -17.55 -9.30
C SER A 128 11.61 -17.52 -7.83
N THR A 129 12.54 -17.19 -6.93
CA THR A 129 12.22 -16.95 -5.51
C THR A 129 11.70 -15.53 -5.27
N LEU A 130 12.04 -14.58 -6.14
CA LEU A 130 11.55 -13.20 -6.12
C LEU A 130 10.24 -13.11 -6.91
N ARG A 131 9.21 -12.51 -6.30
CA ARG A 131 7.94 -12.20 -6.96
C ARG A 131 7.57 -10.75 -6.73
N THR A 132 7.10 -10.13 -7.80
CA THR A 132 6.61 -8.75 -7.82
C THR A 132 5.24 -8.72 -8.48
N GLY A 133 4.38 -7.84 -8.03
CA GLY A 133 3.08 -7.61 -8.65
C GLY A 133 2.46 -6.31 -8.20
N THR A 134 1.41 -5.89 -8.89
CA THR A 134 0.65 -4.70 -8.52
C THR A 134 -0.85 -4.95 -8.65
N ALA A 135 -1.60 -4.70 -7.57
CA ALA A 135 -3.06 -4.70 -7.60
C ALA A 135 -3.57 -3.27 -7.81
N MET A 136 -4.16 -3.03 -8.98
CA MET A 136 -4.60 -1.70 -9.43
C MET A 136 -6.07 -1.43 -9.09
N CYS A 137 -6.33 -0.28 -8.50
CA CYS A 137 -7.66 0.26 -8.26
C CYS A 137 -8.39 0.58 -9.57
N PRO A 138 -9.74 0.48 -9.57
CA PRO A 138 -10.57 0.97 -10.66
C PRO A 138 -10.31 2.45 -11.00
N VAL A 139 -10.69 2.87 -12.20
CA VAL A 139 -10.63 4.28 -12.62
C VAL A 139 -11.42 5.16 -11.62
N GLY A 140 -10.86 6.33 -11.29
CA GLY A 140 -11.46 7.27 -10.35
C GLY A 140 -11.17 6.97 -8.87
N LYS A 141 -10.51 5.84 -8.55
CA LYS A 141 -10.14 5.46 -7.17
C LYS A 141 -8.64 5.41 -6.98
N LEU A 142 -8.21 5.68 -5.75
CA LEU A 142 -6.83 5.58 -5.30
C LEU A 142 -6.73 4.55 -4.18
N ALA A 143 -5.55 3.92 -4.07
CA ALA A 143 -5.21 3.00 -3.01
C ALA A 143 -5.09 3.76 -1.69
N TYR A 144 -5.93 3.39 -0.71
CA TYR A 144 -5.78 3.87 0.66
C TYR A 144 -5.15 2.81 1.56
N ALA A 145 -5.19 1.53 1.22
CA ALA A 145 -4.45 0.50 1.93
C ALA A 145 -4.10 -0.64 0.99
N GLY A 146 -3.14 -1.46 1.36
CA GLY A 146 -2.83 -2.65 0.60
C GLY A 146 -1.75 -3.50 1.25
N GLY A 147 -1.33 -4.51 0.51
CA GLY A 147 -0.28 -5.40 0.94
C GLY A 147 -0.33 -6.74 0.23
N GLY A 148 0.54 -7.66 0.63
CA GLY A 148 0.68 -8.95 -0.01
C GLY A 148 1.16 -10.03 0.93
N ASN A 149 0.76 -11.25 0.62
CA ASN A 149 1.18 -12.45 1.34
C ASN A 149 1.45 -13.57 0.33
N PHE A 150 2.41 -14.43 0.66
CA PHE A 150 2.59 -15.68 -0.06
C PHE A 150 1.50 -16.67 0.35
N MET A 151 0.95 -17.36 -0.63
CA MET A 151 -0.09 -18.35 -0.45
C MET A 151 0.37 -19.67 -1.08
N THR A 152 0.08 -20.79 -0.42
CA THR A 152 0.31 -22.12 -0.99
C THR A 152 -0.65 -22.39 -2.15
N SER A 153 -0.41 -23.49 -2.89
CA SER A 153 -1.30 -23.94 -3.96
C SER A 153 -2.73 -24.25 -3.47
N GLN A 154 -2.88 -24.67 -2.21
CA GLN A 154 -4.17 -24.92 -1.55
C GLN A 154 -4.81 -23.66 -0.94
N ALA A 155 -4.31 -22.47 -1.28
CA ALA A 155 -4.83 -21.19 -0.79
C ALA A 155 -4.73 -20.96 0.73
N PHE A 156 -3.74 -21.57 1.39
CA PHE A 156 -3.36 -21.22 2.76
C PHE A 156 -2.26 -20.17 2.77
N PHE A 157 -2.17 -19.41 3.87
CA PHE A 157 -1.02 -18.53 4.08
C PHE A 157 0.26 -19.37 4.18
N SER A 158 1.26 -18.99 3.41
CA SER A 158 2.54 -19.68 3.44
C SER A 158 3.49 -19.04 4.44
N THR A 159 4.20 -19.90 5.17
CA THR A 159 5.32 -19.53 6.05
C THR A 159 6.63 -19.41 5.27
N SER A 160 6.67 -19.79 3.99
CA SER A 160 7.88 -19.78 3.15
C SER A 160 8.40 -18.39 2.79
N GLY A 161 7.61 -17.33 3.03
CA GLY A 161 8.03 -15.96 2.77
C GLY A 161 9.28 -15.64 3.58
N THR A 162 10.35 -15.23 2.92
CA THR A 162 11.66 -15.03 3.58
C THR A 162 11.95 -13.55 3.87
N ARG A 163 11.51 -12.64 3.01
CA ARG A 163 11.56 -11.17 3.22
C ARG A 163 10.72 -10.42 2.19
N LEU A 164 10.24 -9.24 2.57
CA LEU A 164 9.74 -8.24 1.65
C LEU A 164 10.87 -7.32 1.20
N VAL A 165 10.92 -7.07 -0.10
CA VAL A 165 11.73 -6.02 -0.71
C VAL A 165 10.94 -4.70 -0.77
N GLY A 166 9.62 -4.79 -0.90
CA GLY A 166 8.77 -3.62 -0.84
C GLY A 166 7.29 -3.97 -0.66
N SER A 167 6.56 -3.05 -0.04
CA SER A 167 5.10 -3.02 0.02
C SER A 167 4.69 -1.56 0.08
N TYR A 168 4.14 -1.03 -1.00
CA TYR A 168 4.00 0.42 -1.19
C TYR A 168 2.92 0.78 -2.21
N PRO A 169 2.32 1.98 -2.10
CA PRO A 169 1.44 2.49 -3.14
C PRO A 169 2.23 2.83 -4.41
N THR A 170 1.60 2.66 -5.58
CA THR A 170 2.16 3.12 -6.86
C THR A 170 2.36 4.64 -6.84
N ALA A 171 3.19 5.17 -7.74
CA ALA A 171 3.55 6.59 -7.73
C ALA A 171 2.33 7.50 -7.99
N ASP A 172 1.43 7.05 -8.86
CA ASP A 172 0.12 7.69 -9.10
C ASP A 172 -0.90 7.39 -7.99
N GLY A 173 -0.57 6.50 -7.05
CA GLY A 173 -1.43 5.99 -5.99
C GLY A 173 -2.62 5.17 -6.46
N ARG A 174 -2.67 4.75 -7.72
CA ARG A 174 -3.76 3.95 -8.27
C ARG A 174 -3.65 2.46 -7.96
N GLY A 175 -2.62 2.01 -7.26
CA GLY A 175 -2.47 0.60 -6.90
C GLY A 175 -1.52 0.40 -5.73
N TRP A 176 -1.32 -0.88 -5.40
CA TRP A 176 -0.36 -1.30 -4.40
C TRP A 176 0.59 -2.33 -5.01
N THR A 177 1.88 -2.05 -4.92
CA THR A 177 2.94 -2.92 -5.40
C THR A 177 3.57 -3.66 -4.22
N VAL A 178 3.81 -4.96 -4.40
CA VAL A 178 4.52 -5.78 -3.42
C VAL A 178 5.60 -6.56 -4.16
N THR A 179 6.79 -6.53 -3.58
CA THR A 179 7.93 -7.34 -3.98
C THR A 179 8.39 -8.14 -2.77
N GLY A 180 8.53 -9.45 -2.91
CA GLY A 180 9.02 -10.31 -1.84
C GLY A 180 9.72 -11.56 -2.33
N HIS A 181 10.50 -12.17 -1.44
CA HIS A 181 11.12 -13.46 -1.65
C HIS A 181 10.38 -14.57 -0.90
N THR A 182 10.35 -15.76 -1.50
CA THR A 182 9.87 -17.00 -0.91
C THR A 182 10.89 -18.12 -1.12
N SER A 183 11.00 -19.04 -0.16
CA SER A 183 11.77 -20.27 -0.30
C SER A 183 11.02 -21.39 -1.01
N ALA A 184 9.72 -21.21 -1.32
CA ALA A 184 8.87 -22.21 -1.95
C ALA A 184 8.45 -21.74 -3.36
N PRO A 185 9.06 -22.27 -4.44
CA PRO A 185 8.71 -21.93 -5.82
C PRO A 185 7.25 -22.22 -6.19
N THR A 186 6.57 -23.09 -5.45
CA THR A 186 5.15 -23.43 -5.63
C THR A 186 4.20 -22.36 -5.10
N ASP A 187 4.69 -21.39 -4.32
CA ASP A 187 3.84 -20.38 -3.73
C ASP A 187 3.53 -19.27 -4.72
N ARG A 188 2.35 -18.68 -4.54
CA ARG A 188 1.90 -17.51 -5.29
C ARG A 188 1.92 -16.28 -4.37
N LEU A 189 2.26 -15.12 -4.93
CA LEU A 189 2.15 -13.85 -4.21
C LEU A 189 0.77 -13.27 -4.49
N VAL A 190 -0.08 -13.19 -3.46
CA VAL A 190 -1.41 -12.57 -3.55
C VAL A 190 -1.33 -11.16 -2.95
N ILE A 191 -1.65 -10.17 -3.77
CA ILE A 191 -1.62 -8.76 -3.45
C ILE A 191 -3.05 -8.25 -3.44
N ARG A 192 -3.40 -7.48 -2.42
CA ARG A 192 -4.71 -6.86 -2.29
C ARG A 192 -4.54 -5.37 -2.03
N THR A 193 -5.38 -4.58 -2.67
CA THR A 193 -5.44 -3.13 -2.53
C THR A 193 -6.87 -2.74 -2.19
N LEU A 194 -7.04 -1.89 -1.18
CA LEU A 194 -8.30 -1.24 -0.86
C LEU A 194 -8.32 0.15 -1.51
N CYS A 195 -9.42 0.44 -2.19
CA CYS A 195 -9.55 1.56 -3.10
C CYS A 195 -10.73 2.44 -2.71
N ALA A 196 -10.57 3.76 -2.78
CA ALA A 196 -11.62 4.74 -2.55
C ALA A 196 -11.36 6.02 -3.37
N PRO A 197 -12.37 6.88 -3.58
CA PRO A 197 -12.15 8.25 -4.04
C PRO A 197 -11.44 9.07 -2.95
N LEU A 198 -10.17 9.44 -3.19
CA LEU A 198 -9.35 10.21 -2.24
C LEU A 198 -9.10 11.64 -2.74
N THR A 199 -10.18 12.39 -3.00
CA THR A 199 -10.11 13.78 -3.46
C THR A 199 -9.29 14.64 -2.50
N GLY A 200 -8.35 15.44 -3.02
CA GLY A 200 -7.50 16.31 -2.21
C GLY A 200 -6.30 15.63 -1.52
N SER A 201 -6.16 14.31 -1.65
CA SER A 201 -4.98 13.61 -1.12
C SER A 201 -3.72 13.92 -1.93
N GLN A 202 -2.58 14.05 -1.25
CA GLN A 202 -1.30 14.39 -1.87
C GLN A 202 -0.27 13.26 -1.69
N PRO A 203 0.33 12.73 -2.78
CA PRO A 203 1.45 11.81 -2.66
C PRO A 203 2.73 12.55 -2.29
N ARG A 204 3.56 11.92 -1.46
CA ARG A 204 4.92 12.34 -1.12
C ARG A 204 5.85 11.13 -1.21
N GLN A 205 7.10 11.39 -1.56
CA GLN A 205 8.13 10.36 -1.65
C GLN A 205 9.46 10.95 -1.19
N GLU A 206 10.23 10.16 -0.45
CA GLU A 206 11.60 10.48 -0.07
C GLU A 206 12.51 9.27 -0.36
N THR A 207 13.77 9.55 -0.71
CA THR A 207 14.75 8.52 -1.07
C THR A 207 15.96 8.62 -0.15
N PHE A 208 16.38 7.50 0.42
CA PHE A 208 17.45 7.42 1.41
C PHE A 208 18.57 6.51 0.91
N ALA A 209 19.80 7.02 0.94
CA ALA A 209 21.00 6.22 0.74
C ALA A 209 21.30 5.40 2.01
N PRO A 210 21.81 4.17 1.87
CA PRO A 210 22.14 3.35 3.02
C PRO A 210 23.44 3.80 3.68
N VAL A 211 23.48 3.70 5.01
CA VAL A 211 24.67 3.88 5.84
C VAL A 211 24.93 2.56 6.55
N ASN A 212 26.12 1.97 6.36
CA ASN A 212 26.48 0.65 6.90
C ASN A 212 25.44 -0.44 6.57
N GLY A 213 24.92 -0.43 5.34
CA GLY A 213 23.91 -1.37 4.87
C GLY A 213 22.50 -1.14 5.40
N VAL A 214 22.26 -0.04 6.12
CA VAL A 214 20.95 0.34 6.66
C VAL A 214 20.43 1.57 5.94
N GLY A 215 19.27 1.46 5.32
CA GLY A 215 18.52 2.61 4.80
C GLY A 215 17.33 2.86 5.72
N GLN A 216 17.13 4.10 6.16
CA GLN A 216 15.97 4.44 7.00
C GLN A 216 15.63 5.92 6.87
N GLY A 217 14.36 6.26 7.06
CA GLY A 217 13.93 7.64 6.99
C GLY A 217 12.43 7.84 7.02
N TYR A 218 12.04 9.10 6.88
CA TYR A 218 10.66 9.55 6.98
C TYR A 218 10.24 10.26 5.69
N ALA A 219 9.11 9.87 5.11
CA ALA A 219 8.41 10.70 4.15
C ALA A 219 7.37 11.54 4.90
N ASN A 220 7.60 12.86 4.97
CA ASN A 220 6.76 13.77 5.75
C ASN A 220 5.57 14.29 4.93
N CYS A 221 4.42 14.39 5.59
CA CYS A 221 3.28 15.12 5.05
C CYS A 221 3.47 16.64 5.21
N PRO A 222 2.94 17.46 4.29
CA PRO A 222 2.92 18.90 4.43
C PRO A 222 2.22 19.35 5.72
N PHE A 223 2.51 20.57 6.16
CA PHE A 223 1.83 21.18 7.31
C PHE A 223 0.30 21.16 7.12
N GLY A 224 -0.42 20.81 8.19
CA GLY A 224 -1.87 20.66 8.16
C GLY A 224 -2.38 19.38 7.49
N MET A 225 -1.50 18.47 7.05
CA MET A 225 -1.88 17.16 6.52
C MET A 225 -1.36 16.02 7.40
N ARG A 226 -2.03 14.87 7.34
CA ARG A 226 -1.71 13.65 8.08
C ARG A 226 -1.47 12.49 7.13
N PRO A 227 -0.58 11.53 7.47
CA PRO A 227 -0.40 10.32 6.68
C PRO A 227 -1.66 9.47 6.74
N LEU A 228 -2.28 9.20 5.60
CA LEU A 228 -3.34 8.20 5.48
C LEU A 228 -2.74 6.82 5.28
N THR A 229 -1.84 6.70 4.29
CA THR A 229 -1.27 5.42 3.89
C THR A 229 0.13 5.60 3.36
N GLY A 230 0.93 4.54 3.39
CA GLY A 230 2.29 4.60 2.92
C GLY A 230 2.94 3.24 2.91
N GLY A 231 4.20 3.24 2.48
CA GLY A 231 4.99 2.04 2.38
C GLY A 231 6.39 2.38 1.95
N ALA A 232 7.19 1.34 1.75
CA ALA A 232 8.53 1.52 1.24
C ALA A 232 8.93 0.37 0.34
N TYR A 233 9.94 0.65 -0.49
CA TYR A 233 10.60 -0.34 -1.33
C TYR A 233 12.07 -0.01 -1.46
N MET A 234 12.84 -1.03 -1.84
CA MET A 234 14.26 -0.90 -2.08
C MET A 234 14.55 -1.06 -3.55
N THR A 235 15.31 -0.13 -4.11
CA THR A 235 15.66 -0.13 -5.53
C THR A 235 17.17 -0.16 -5.73
N ASN A 236 17.62 -0.80 -6.80
CA ASN A 236 19.02 -0.87 -7.22
C ASN A 236 19.38 0.27 -8.20
N VAL A 237 20.64 0.33 -8.62
CA VAL A 237 21.16 1.37 -9.55
C VAL A 237 20.42 1.48 -10.88
N ASN A 238 19.78 0.39 -11.31
CA ASN A 238 19.05 0.32 -12.57
C ASN A 238 17.55 0.59 -12.39
N ASN A 239 17.14 1.15 -11.24
CA ASN A 239 15.73 1.33 -10.84
C ASN A 239 14.93 0.01 -10.73
N GLY A 240 15.61 -1.14 -10.65
CA GLY A 240 14.98 -2.43 -10.40
C GLY A 240 14.80 -2.72 -8.90
N ASP A 241 14.18 -3.84 -8.58
CA ASP A 241 14.06 -4.31 -7.19
C ASP A 241 15.44 -4.65 -6.59
N SER A 242 15.65 -4.35 -5.31
CA SER A 242 16.83 -4.83 -4.58
C SER A 242 16.82 -6.36 -4.46
N VAL A 243 17.98 -6.97 -4.69
CA VAL A 243 18.16 -8.43 -4.58
C VAL A 243 18.54 -8.86 -3.16
N ASN A 244 19.03 -7.94 -2.32
CA ASN A 244 19.56 -8.25 -0.99
C ASN A 244 18.73 -7.62 0.14
N GLY A 245 18.24 -6.41 -0.10
CA GLY A 245 17.55 -5.61 0.88
C GLY A 245 16.35 -6.32 1.50
N ARG A 246 16.15 -6.09 2.79
CA ARG A 246 15.00 -6.57 3.55
C ARG A 246 14.34 -5.42 4.30
N LEU A 247 13.03 -5.30 4.14
CA LEU A 247 12.24 -4.32 4.86
C LEU A 247 12.06 -4.79 6.31
N ILE A 248 12.43 -3.94 7.26
CA ILE A 248 12.34 -4.23 8.70
C ILE A 248 11.38 -3.30 9.45
N HIS A 249 11.09 -2.13 8.88
CA HIS A 249 10.05 -1.23 9.35
C HIS A 249 9.31 -0.60 8.17
N THR A 250 8.01 -0.46 8.32
CA THR A 250 7.14 0.38 7.51
C THR A 250 5.94 0.73 8.38
N LEU A 251 5.81 1.96 8.84
CA LEU A 251 4.76 2.32 9.80
C LEU A 251 4.36 3.78 9.70
N ARG A 252 3.13 4.05 10.10
CA ARG A 252 2.58 5.39 10.19
C ARG A 252 3.13 6.05 11.45
N VAL A 253 3.58 7.29 11.30
CA VAL A 253 4.00 8.14 12.41
C VAL A 253 3.01 9.28 12.47
N SER A 254 2.15 9.23 13.48
CA SER A 254 1.21 10.31 13.75
C SER A 254 1.40 10.81 15.17
N SER A 255 1.37 12.13 15.33
CA SER A 255 1.32 12.79 16.62
C SER A 255 -0.03 13.49 16.81
N SER A 256 -0.45 13.66 18.06
CA SER A 256 -1.57 14.51 18.43
C SER A 256 -1.26 16.01 18.28
N ASN A 257 0.02 16.39 18.30
CA ASN A 257 0.45 17.76 18.02
C ASN A 257 0.65 17.94 16.52
N VAL A 258 -0.04 18.92 15.93
CA VAL A 258 0.07 19.23 14.49
C VAL A 258 1.45 19.77 14.09
N ASN A 259 2.23 20.27 15.06
CA ASN A 259 3.61 20.70 14.86
C ASN A 259 4.62 19.54 14.91
N ASP A 260 4.19 18.37 15.40
CA ASP A 260 5.03 17.18 15.40
C ASP A 260 5.00 16.48 14.04
N ARG A 261 5.93 15.55 13.86
CA ARG A 261 6.12 14.84 12.60
C ARG A 261 4.90 13.98 12.23
N GLN A 262 4.18 14.39 11.19
CA GLN A 262 3.16 13.61 10.49
C GLN A 262 3.82 12.93 9.29
N ALA A 263 4.15 11.64 9.38
CA ALA A 263 5.00 10.99 8.38
C ALA A 263 4.74 9.50 8.22
N TRP A 264 5.36 8.92 7.20
CA TRP A 264 5.58 7.48 7.12
C TRP A 264 7.05 7.18 7.38
N PHE A 265 7.33 6.29 8.33
CA PHE A 265 8.68 5.82 8.62
C PHE A 265 8.90 4.46 7.98
N ALA A 266 10.08 4.25 7.41
CA ALA A 266 10.52 2.92 7.03
C ALA A 266 12.01 2.74 7.28
N ALA A 267 12.39 1.47 7.46
CA ALA A 267 13.78 1.06 7.57
C ALA A 267 13.98 -0.29 6.88
N ALA A 268 15.17 -0.45 6.32
CA ALA A 268 15.64 -1.61 5.61
C ALA A 268 17.10 -1.89 5.94
N VAL A 269 17.48 -3.17 5.88
CA VAL A 269 18.87 -3.62 6.09
C VAL A 269 19.35 -4.50 4.93
N ASP A 270 20.64 -4.80 4.93
CA ASP A 270 21.37 -5.49 3.84
C ASP A 270 21.37 -4.75 2.51
N LEU A 271 21.22 -3.44 2.54
CA LEU A 271 21.34 -2.62 1.34
C LEU A 271 22.81 -2.49 0.93
N ARG A 272 23.08 -2.63 -0.36
CA ARG A 272 24.40 -2.28 -0.91
C ARG A 272 24.54 -0.76 -1.05
N PRO A 273 25.76 -0.19 -1.06
CA PRO A 273 25.98 1.26 -1.15
C PRO A 273 25.26 1.93 -2.33
N GLU A 274 25.04 1.18 -3.40
CA GLU A 274 24.41 1.64 -4.63
C GLU A 274 22.87 1.48 -4.66
N GLU A 275 22.29 0.77 -3.68
CA GLU A 275 20.85 0.61 -3.53
C GLU A 275 20.24 1.78 -2.75
N ARG A 276 18.93 1.98 -2.83
CA ARG A 276 18.21 3.06 -2.14
C ARG A 276 16.96 2.53 -1.47
N LEU A 277 16.64 3.05 -0.29
CA LEU A 277 15.32 2.92 0.30
C LEU A 277 14.46 4.07 -0.18
N VAL A 278 13.30 3.78 -0.75
CA VAL A 278 12.31 4.78 -1.15
C VAL A 278 11.08 4.63 -0.27
N VAL A 279 10.68 5.72 0.38
CA VAL A 279 9.51 5.77 1.26
C VAL A 279 8.44 6.60 0.59
N ARG A 280 7.21 6.06 0.49
CA ARG A 280 6.06 6.74 -0.08
C ARG A 280 4.97 6.91 0.96
N VAL A 281 4.30 8.05 0.93
CA VAL A 281 3.15 8.33 1.77
C VAL A 281 2.12 9.10 0.96
N ARG A 282 0.84 8.87 1.27
CA ARG A 282 -0.28 9.67 0.80
C ARG A 282 -0.86 10.42 1.99
N CYS A 283 -0.93 11.73 1.85
CA CYS A 283 -1.34 12.66 2.88
C CYS A 283 -2.78 13.12 2.63
N ILE A 284 -3.53 13.32 3.70
CA ILE A 284 -4.90 13.86 3.71
C ILE A 284 -4.98 15.05 4.67
N VAL A 285 -5.98 15.92 4.49
CA VAL A 285 -6.25 17.05 5.39
C VAL A 285 -7.04 16.57 6.61
#